data_AF-A0A1D1Y503-F1
#
_entry.id   AF-A0A1D1Y503-F1
#
_cell.length_a   1.000
_cell.length_b   1.000
_cell.length_c   1.000
_cell.angle_alpha   90.00
_cell.angle_beta   90.00
_cell.angle_gamma   90.00
#
_symmetry.space_group_name_H-M   'P 1'
#
loop_
_entity.id
_entity.type
_entity.pdbx_description
1 polymer ?
#
loop_
_entity_poly.entity_id
_entity_poly.type
_entity_poly.pdbx_seq_one_letter_code
_entity_poly.pdbx_strand_id
1 'polypeptide(L)'
;NPAAAAITHVLNNRTEFPFVAGVEDLLLVSLGNGEPAATWGLRRHGRRVQPPPSDIARIAGQGAADMVDQAVSMAFGHNRASNYVRIQASVCDTGKFRSCDEVGELLAMAEELLAQKNVESALFRGRRVSERTNAEKLEWVSAELVREHEGRKKCPIPVVVFK
;
A
#
# COMPACT_ATOMS: atom_id res chain seq x y z
N ASN A 1 -4.53 7.52 -1.36
CA ASN A 1 -4.49 6.20 -0.70
C ASN A 1 -5.88 5.91 -0.14
N PRO A 2 -6.69 5.04 -0.79
CA PRO A 2 -8.07 4.76 -0.36
C PRO A 2 -8.18 3.69 0.74
N ALA A 3 -7.07 3.21 1.32
CA ALA A 3 -7.07 2.11 2.29
C ALA A 3 -8.01 2.33 3.49
N ALA A 4 -7.96 3.52 4.11
CA ALA A 4 -8.85 3.84 5.23
C ALA A 4 -10.34 3.80 4.83
N ALA A 5 -10.68 4.35 3.66
CA ALA A 5 -12.06 4.33 3.17
C ALA A 5 -12.57 2.89 2.92
N ALA A 6 -11.72 2.02 2.38
CA ALA A 6 -12.05 0.61 2.18
C ALA A 6 -12.30 -0.12 3.51
N ILE A 7 -11.44 0.08 4.51
CA ILE A 7 -11.62 -0.50 5.85
C ILE A 7 -12.95 -0.01 6.45
N THR A 8 -13.20 1.30 6.44
CA THR A 8 -14.43 1.87 6.99
C THR A 8 -15.67 1.34 6.28
N HIS A 9 -15.62 1.17 4.96
CA HIS A 9 -16.73 0.60 4.20
C HIS A 9 -17.05 -0.82 4.68
N VAL A 10 -16.03 -1.69 4.79
CA VAL A 10 -16.22 -3.09 5.23
C VAL A 10 -16.75 -3.15 6.66
N LEU A 11 -16.20 -2.36 7.59
CA LEU A 11 -16.62 -2.37 9.00
C LEU A 11 -18.04 -1.84 9.21
N ASN A 12 -18.50 -0.93 8.34
CA ASN A 12 -19.83 -0.33 8.44
C ASN A 12 -20.89 -1.10 7.65
N ASN A 13 -20.51 -1.87 6.63
CA ASN A 13 -21.42 -2.70 5.84
C ASN A 13 -21.59 -4.10 6.47
N ARG A 14 -22.33 -4.14 7.59
CA ARG A 14 -22.63 -5.39 8.31
C ARG A 14 -23.55 -6.33 7.55
N THR A 15 -24.22 -5.86 6.51
CA THR A 15 -25.05 -6.70 5.64
C THR A 15 -24.19 -7.60 4.75
N GLU A 16 -23.16 -7.05 4.12
CA GLU A 16 -22.26 -7.83 3.26
C GLU A 16 -21.14 -8.50 4.06
N PHE A 17 -20.71 -7.89 5.17
CA PHE A 17 -19.61 -8.37 6.01
C PHE A 17 -20.04 -8.55 7.47
N PRO A 18 -20.97 -9.49 7.77
CA PRO A 18 -21.50 -9.66 9.12
C PRO A 18 -20.46 -10.17 10.12
N PHE A 19 -19.45 -10.90 9.65
CA PHE A 19 -18.43 -11.54 10.49
C PHE A 19 -17.23 -10.64 10.82
N VAL A 20 -17.11 -9.48 10.20
CA VAL A 20 -16.00 -8.57 10.47
C VAL A 20 -16.35 -7.74 11.71
N ALA A 21 -15.66 -7.97 12.82
CA ALA A 21 -15.84 -7.21 14.06
C ALA A 21 -14.86 -6.03 14.13
N GLY A 22 -13.64 -6.21 13.65
CA GLY A 22 -12.57 -5.22 13.69
C GLY A 22 -11.53 -5.39 12.58
N VAL A 23 -10.39 -4.73 12.73
CA VAL A 23 -9.28 -4.77 11.76
C VAL A 23 -8.49 -6.08 11.83
N GLU A 24 -8.62 -6.82 12.93
CA GLU A 24 -8.06 -8.14 13.15
C GLU A 24 -8.61 -9.20 12.19
N ASP A 25 -9.86 -9.04 11.75
CA ASP A 25 -10.54 -9.95 10.81
C ASP A 25 -10.28 -9.59 9.35
N LEU A 26 -9.47 -8.56 9.09
CA LEU A 26 -9.18 -8.04 7.76
C LEU A 26 -7.77 -8.40 7.33
N LEU A 27 -7.63 -8.82 6.08
CA LEU A 27 -6.35 -8.91 5.37
C LEU A 27 -6.32 -7.83 4.29
N LEU A 28 -5.43 -6.85 4.42
CA LEU A 28 -5.41 -5.67 3.55
C LEU A 28 -4.08 -5.55 2.80
N VAL A 29 -4.17 -5.54 1.46
CA VAL A 29 -3.08 -5.16 0.57
C VAL A 29 -3.36 -3.77 0.00
N SER A 30 -2.40 -2.88 0.14
CA SER A 30 -2.48 -1.51 -0.36
C SER A 30 -1.34 -1.27 -1.34
N LEU A 31 -1.68 -0.98 -2.59
CA LEU A 31 -0.71 -0.72 -3.66
C LEU A 31 -0.59 0.79 -3.89
N GLY A 32 0.64 1.29 -3.97
CA GLY A 32 0.97 2.69 -4.12
C GLY A 32 1.76 2.94 -5.39
N ASN A 33 1.48 4.07 -6.06
CA ASN A 33 2.10 4.44 -7.34
C ASN A 33 3.52 5.03 -7.22
N GLY A 34 4.27 4.59 -6.21
CA GLY A 34 5.62 5.04 -5.93
C GLY A 34 5.74 6.48 -5.45
N GLU A 35 6.89 6.77 -4.83
CA GLU A 35 7.29 8.14 -4.46
C GLU A 35 8.26 8.65 -5.54
N PRO A 36 7.88 9.60 -6.40
CA PRO A 36 8.84 10.21 -7.32
C PRO A 36 9.86 11.01 -6.51
N ALA A 37 11.16 10.78 -6.75
CA ALA A 37 12.24 11.58 -6.18
C ALA A 37 11.92 13.04 -6.44
N ALA A 38 11.59 13.75 -5.39
CA ALA A 38 11.23 15.12 -5.54
C ALA A 38 12.54 15.89 -5.69
N THR A 39 12.83 16.25 -6.94
CA THR A 39 13.96 17.10 -7.34
C THR A 39 13.74 18.54 -6.88
N TRP A 40 13.46 18.75 -5.59
CA TRP A 40 13.55 20.07 -4.98
C TRP A 40 15.01 20.32 -4.62
N GLY A 41 15.74 21.04 -5.47
CA GLY A 41 17.06 21.49 -5.04
C GLY A 41 18.07 21.90 -6.10
N LEU A 42 17.90 21.63 -7.39
CA LEU A 42 18.70 22.38 -8.36
C LEU A 42 18.11 23.78 -8.45
N ARG A 43 18.71 24.70 -7.69
CA ARG A 43 18.67 26.14 -7.97
C ARG A 43 18.97 26.27 -9.47
N ARG A 44 17.95 26.40 -10.32
CA ARG A 44 18.17 26.84 -11.69
C ARG A 44 18.46 28.34 -11.57
N HIS A 45 19.75 28.68 -11.50
CA HIS A 45 20.23 30.07 -11.43
C HIS A 45 19.71 30.93 -10.28
N GLY A 46 19.67 30.42 -9.03
CA GLY A 46 19.51 31.27 -7.85
C GLY A 46 18.19 32.05 -7.71
N ARG A 47 17.18 31.79 -8.56
CA ARG A 47 15.90 32.52 -8.59
C ARG A 47 14.79 31.65 -7.97
N ARG A 48 14.01 32.22 -7.03
CA ARG A 48 12.81 31.56 -6.49
C ARG A 48 11.77 31.44 -7.61
N VAL A 49 11.62 30.24 -8.17
CA VAL A 49 10.49 29.90 -9.04
C VAL A 49 9.41 29.27 -8.14
N GLN A 50 8.18 29.75 -8.22
CA GLN A 50 7.08 29.11 -7.51
C GLN A 50 6.86 27.70 -8.11
N PRO A 51 6.66 26.66 -7.28
CA PRO A 51 6.37 25.33 -7.79
C PRO A 51 5.04 25.36 -8.59
N PRO A 52 4.95 24.62 -9.71
CA PRO A 52 3.70 24.53 -10.44
C PRO A 52 2.60 23.93 -9.56
N PRO A 53 1.31 24.30 -9.77
CA PRO A 53 0.20 23.77 -8.98
C PRO A 53 0.14 22.23 -8.94
N SER A 54 0.59 21.56 -10.01
CA SER A 54 0.68 20.10 -10.10
C SER A 54 1.65 19.49 -9.09
N ASP A 55 2.76 20.18 -8.78
CA ASP A 55 3.72 19.72 -7.77
C ASP A 55 3.15 19.90 -6.36
N ILE A 56 2.43 21.00 -6.11
CA ILE A 56 1.74 21.23 -4.84
C ILE A 56 0.67 20.15 -4.63
N ALA A 57 -0.15 19.86 -5.65
CA ALA A 57 -1.16 18.80 -5.59
C ALA A 57 -0.53 17.41 -5.38
N ARG A 58 0.61 17.13 -6.04
CA ARG A 58 1.38 15.89 -5.84
C ARG A 58 1.89 15.76 -4.42
N ILE A 59 2.47 16.82 -3.85
CA ILE A 59 2.96 16.83 -2.46
C ILE A 59 1.81 16.61 -1.49
N ALA A 60 0.69 17.32 -1.68
CA ALA A 60 -0.50 17.15 -0.85
C ALA A 60 -1.06 15.71 -0.95
N GLY A 61 -1.12 15.15 -2.15
CA GLY A 61 -1.54 13.77 -2.39
C GLY A 61 -0.61 12.74 -1.74
N GLN A 62 0.71 12.97 -1.79
CA GLN A 62 1.70 12.11 -1.12
C GLN A 62 1.58 12.20 0.39
N GLY A 63 1.51 13.42 0.94
CA GLY A 63 1.34 13.62 2.39
C GLY A 63 0.05 12.98 2.90
N ALA A 64 -1.05 13.10 2.16
CA ALA A 64 -2.30 12.40 2.50
C ALA A 64 -2.14 10.88 2.44
N ALA A 65 -1.41 10.35 1.46
CA ALA A 65 -1.16 8.92 1.36
C ALA A 65 -0.32 8.37 2.53
N ASP A 66 0.70 9.11 2.94
CA ASP A 66 1.59 8.77 4.05
C ASP A 66 0.88 8.85 5.40
N MET A 67 0.03 9.87 5.61
CA MET A 67 -0.81 9.97 6.81
C MET A 67 -1.77 8.79 6.94
N VAL A 68 -2.40 8.40 5.83
CA VAL A 68 -3.30 7.23 5.81
C VAL A 68 -2.53 5.94 6.08
N ASP A 69 -1.38 5.74 5.44
CA ASP A 69 -0.53 4.55 5.63
C ASP A 69 -0.10 4.41 7.10
N GLN A 70 0.33 5.53 7.70
CA GLN A 70 0.65 5.56 9.13
C GLN A 70 -0.57 5.22 9.98
N ALA A 71 -1.71 5.89 9.79
CA ALA A 71 -2.92 5.66 10.58
C ALA A 71 -3.44 4.22 10.47
N VAL A 72 -3.45 3.66 9.26
CA VAL A 72 -3.84 2.26 9.04
C VAL A 72 -2.84 1.32 9.71
N SER A 73 -1.53 1.53 9.50
CA SER A 73 -0.51 0.74 10.18
C SER A 73 -0.63 0.83 11.71
N MET A 74 -1.04 1.99 12.25
CA MET A 74 -1.33 2.14 13.69
C MET A 74 -2.53 1.32 14.13
N ALA A 75 -3.62 1.34 13.36
CA ALA A 75 -4.83 0.57 13.66
C ALA A 75 -4.53 -0.94 13.69
N PHE A 76 -3.70 -1.45 12.77
CA PHE A 76 -3.27 -2.85 12.76
C PHE A 76 -2.24 -3.20 13.86
N GLY A 77 -1.72 -2.20 14.62
CA GLY A 77 -1.09 -2.38 15.95
C GLY A 77 -0.03 -3.49 16.08
N HIS A 78 -0.03 -4.22 17.22
CA HIS A 78 0.88 -5.36 17.47
C HIS A 78 0.70 -6.52 16.46
N ASN A 79 -0.36 -6.52 15.64
CA ASN A 79 -0.61 -7.50 14.56
C ASN A 79 0.08 -7.11 13.23
N ARG A 80 0.92 -6.07 13.22
CA ARG A 80 1.64 -5.51 12.07
C ARG A 80 2.46 -6.48 11.22
N ALA A 81 2.78 -7.68 11.70
CA ALA A 81 3.60 -8.60 10.92
C ALA A 81 2.81 -9.36 9.84
N SER A 82 1.48 -9.43 9.92
CA SER A 82 0.69 -10.25 9.00
C SER A 82 -0.33 -9.42 8.22
N ASN A 83 -1.29 -8.78 8.86
CA ASN A 83 -2.56 -8.52 8.18
C ASN A 83 -2.63 -7.25 7.30
N TYR A 84 -1.62 -6.38 7.34
CA TYR A 84 -1.54 -5.18 6.48
C TYR A 84 -0.23 -5.15 5.69
N VAL A 85 -0.32 -5.17 4.36
CA VAL A 85 0.82 -5.07 3.45
C VAL A 85 0.66 -3.86 2.54
N ARG A 86 1.53 -2.86 2.73
CA ARG A 86 1.67 -1.74 1.81
C ARG A 86 2.84 -1.98 0.86
N ILE A 87 2.61 -1.89 -0.44
CA ILE A 87 3.66 -1.92 -1.45
C ILE A 87 3.65 -0.59 -2.18
N GLN A 88 4.82 0.04 -2.22
CA GLN A 88 5.02 1.33 -2.88
C GLN A 88 6.39 1.30 -3.53
N ALA A 89 6.47 1.71 -4.80
CA ALA A 89 7.75 1.77 -5.51
C ALA A 89 8.67 2.81 -4.84
N SER A 90 9.87 2.39 -4.43
CA SER A 90 10.83 3.27 -3.76
C SER A 90 11.79 3.93 -4.78
N VAL A 91 11.65 5.25 -4.86
CA VAL A 91 12.53 6.38 -5.29
C VAL A 91 13.79 6.17 -6.14
N CYS A 92 14.57 5.09 -6.07
CA CYS A 92 15.93 5.12 -6.66
C CYS A 92 15.98 5.29 -8.19
N ASP A 93 14.90 5.01 -8.93
CA ASP A 93 14.92 5.11 -10.41
C ASP A 93 13.60 5.61 -11.04
N THR A 94 12.80 6.37 -10.26
CA THR A 94 11.47 6.85 -10.68
C THR A 94 11.48 7.87 -11.83
N GLY A 95 12.66 8.28 -12.30
CA GLY A 95 12.82 8.96 -13.60
C GLY A 95 12.36 8.10 -14.78
N LYS A 96 12.39 6.76 -14.63
CA LYS A 96 11.97 5.80 -15.66
C LYS A 96 10.47 5.47 -15.61
N PHE A 97 9.83 5.57 -14.45
CA PHE A 97 8.39 5.24 -14.29
C PHE A 97 7.44 6.25 -14.97
N ARG A 98 7.98 7.36 -15.51
CA ARG A 98 7.18 8.46 -16.07
C ARG A 98 6.90 8.35 -17.56
N SER A 99 7.41 7.34 -18.28
CA SER A 99 7.18 7.22 -19.72
C SER A 99 7.62 5.85 -20.28
N CYS A 100 7.26 4.73 -19.65
CA CYS A 100 7.45 3.42 -20.29
C CYS A 100 6.12 2.98 -20.91
N ASP A 101 5.93 3.28 -22.19
CA ASP A 101 4.82 2.73 -22.99
C ASP A 101 5.04 1.25 -23.33
N GLU A 102 6.28 0.77 -23.19
CA GLU A 102 6.65 -0.61 -23.47
C GLU A 102 6.39 -1.53 -22.26
N VAL A 103 5.52 -2.51 -22.47
CA VAL A 103 5.10 -3.50 -21.47
C VAL A 103 6.29 -4.25 -20.86
N GLY A 104 7.34 -4.50 -21.63
CA GLY A 104 8.54 -5.21 -21.18
C GLY A 104 9.34 -4.45 -20.12
N GLU A 105 9.49 -3.13 -20.28
CA GLU A 105 10.19 -2.29 -19.30
C GLU A 105 9.39 -2.19 -18.00
N LEU A 106 8.06 -2.09 -18.11
CA LEU A 106 7.17 -2.06 -16.95
C LEU A 106 7.20 -3.38 -16.16
N LEU A 107 7.34 -4.51 -16.86
CA LEU A 107 7.51 -5.83 -16.24
C LEU A 107 8.85 -5.92 -15.49
N ALA A 108 9.94 -5.50 -16.11
CA ALA A 108 11.27 -5.50 -15.48
C ALA A 108 11.29 -4.61 -14.23
N MET A 109 10.64 -3.44 -14.27
CA MET A 109 10.49 -2.57 -13.11
C MET A 109 9.64 -3.20 -12.00
N ALA A 110 8.59 -3.94 -12.37
CA ALA A 110 7.77 -4.67 -11.41
C ALA A 110 8.60 -5.78 -10.73
N GLU A 111 9.41 -6.52 -11.49
CA GLU A 111 10.33 -7.53 -10.94
C GLU A 111 11.34 -6.92 -9.96
N GLU A 112 11.94 -5.79 -10.32
CA GLU A 112 12.86 -5.06 -9.43
C GLU A 112 12.14 -4.61 -8.14
N LEU A 113 10.94 -4.07 -8.27
CA LEU A 113 10.11 -3.67 -7.13
C LEU A 113 9.77 -4.87 -6.24
N LEU A 114 9.46 -6.03 -6.82
CA LEU A 114 9.18 -7.26 -6.08
C LEU A 114 10.42 -7.76 -5.32
N ALA A 115 11.61 -7.61 -5.89
CA ALA A 115 12.88 -7.99 -5.25
C ALA A 115 13.31 -7.03 -4.12
N GLN A 116 12.83 -5.79 -4.11
CA GLN A 116 13.14 -4.83 -3.06
C GLN A 116 12.58 -5.27 -1.70
N LYS A 117 13.31 -4.94 -0.63
CA LYS A 117 12.83 -5.10 0.74
C LYS A 117 11.63 -4.19 0.99
N ASN A 118 10.59 -4.72 1.62
CA ASN A 118 9.38 -3.97 1.88
C ASN A 118 9.65 -2.82 2.87
N VAL A 119 8.98 -1.69 2.71
CA VAL A 119 9.06 -0.56 3.63
C VAL A 119 7.76 -0.46 4.42
N GLU A 120 7.84 -0.57 5.74
CA GLU A 120 6.71 -0.55 6.66
C GLU A 120 6.67 0.76 7.45
N SER A 121 5.48 1.31 7.67
CA SER A 121 5.32 2.43 8.60
C SER A 121 5.34 1.96 10.07
N ALA A 122 6.30 2.45 10.84
CA ALA A 122 6.54 2.16 12.25
C ALA A 122 5.94 3.25 13.18
N LEU A 123 5.14 2.85 14.17
CA LEU A 123 4.53 3.71 15.19
C LEU A 123 5.58 4.64 15.80
N PHE A 124 5.44 5.96 15.58
CA PHE A 124 6.33 7.01 16.10
C PHE A 124 7.82 6.85 15.74
N ARG A 125 8.15 5.94 14.81
CA ARG A 125 9.52 5.63 14.37
C ARG A 125 9.75 5.86 12.87
N GLY A 126 8.76 6.41 12.18
CA GLY A 126 8.84 6.68 10.74
C GLY A 126 8.74 5.41 9.90
N ARG A 127 9.44 5.36 8.77
CA ARG A 127 9.47 4.20 7.87
C ARG A 127 10.62 3.26 8.25
N ARG A 128 10.37 1.95 8.28
CA ARG A 128 11.36 0.90 8.56
C ARG A 128 11.43 -0.07 7.38
N VAL A 129 12.65 -0.47 6.99
CA VAL A 129 12.85 -1.52 6.01
C VAL A 129 12.63 -2.88 6.67
N SER A 130 11.73 -3.68 6.11
CA SER A 130 11.43 -5.05 6.52
C SER A 130 12.58 -5.98 6.15
N GLU A 131 12.66 -7.12 6.84
CA GLU A 131 13.61 -8.18 6.47
C GLU A 131 13.18 -8.88 5.18
N ARG A 132 11.87 -8.96 4.95
CA ARG A 132 11.25 -9.62 3.80
C ARG A 132 11.15 -8.73 2.58
N THR A 133 11.25 -9.34 1.40
CA THR A 133 11.01 -8.69 0.11
C THR A 133 9.52 -8.43 -0.11
N ASN A 134 9.20 -7.56 -1.07
CA ASN A 134 7.82 -7.35 -1.50
C ASN A 134 7.21 -8.65 -2.06
N ALA A 135 7.98 -9.45 -2.80
CA ALA A 135 7.56 -10.77 -3.28
C ALA A 135 7.18 -11.71 -2.14
N GLU A 136 8.05 -11.87 -1.14
CA GLU A 136 7.82 -12.77 0.01
C GLU A 136 6.57 -12.36 0.80
N LYS A 137 6.30 -11.06 0.93
CA LYS A 137 5.07 -10.59 1.58
C LYS A 137 3.83 -10.89 0.77
N LEU A 138 3.87 -10.72 -0.55
CA LEU A 138 2.75 -11.06 -1.43
C LEU A 138 2.49 -12.55 -1.47
N GLU A 139 3.54 -13.36 -1.44
CA GLU A 139 3.42 -14.82 -1.34
C GLU A 139 2.81 -15.23 0.00
N TRP A 140 3.20 -14.59 1.10
CA TRP A 140 2.54 -14.82 2.38
C TRP A 140 1.05 -14.45 2.32
N VAL A 141 0.69 -13.29 1.76
CA VAL A 141 -0.71 -12.89 1.57
C VAL A 141 -1.47 -13.89 0.69
N SER A 142 -0.87 -14.37 -0.40
CA SER A 142 -1.53 -15.31 -1.30
C SER A 142 -1.80 -16.64 -0.60
N ALA A 143 -0.88 -17.11 0.25
CA ALA A 143 -1.07 -18.29 1.07
C ALA A 143 -2.24 -18.13 2.08
N GLU A 144 -2.37 -16.96 2.70
CA GLU A 144 -3.53 -16.65 3.57
C GLU A 144 -4.84 -16.66 2.79
N LEU A 145 -4.87 -16.03 1.61
CA LEU A 145 -6.06 -16.00 0.74
C LEU A 145 -6.49 -17.40 0.30
N VAL A 146 -5.52 -18.26 -0.07
CA VAL A 146 -5.81 -19.65 -0.43
C VAL A 146 -6.36 -20.41 0.78
N ARG A 147 -5.76 -20.23 1.96
CA ARG A 147 -6.24 -20.90 3.18
C ARG A 147 -7.67 -20.49 3.53
N GLU A 148 -7.96 -19.20 3.45
CA GLU A 148 -9.29 -18.65 3.69
C GLU A 148 -10.30 -19.16 2.66
N HIS A 149 -9.93 -19.20 1.37
CA HIS A 149 -10.80 -19.73 0.30
C HIS A 149 -11.12 -21.22 0.49
N GLU A 150 -10.12 -22.05 0.83
CA GLU A 150 -10.34 -23.46 1.13
C GLU A 150 -11.13 -23.68 2.42
N GLY A 151 -10.94 -22.81 3.42
CA GLY A 151 -11.77 -22.76 4.63
C GLY A 151 -13.24 -22.52 4.30
N ARG A 152 -13.52 -21.54 3.44
CA ARG A 152 -14.88 -21.21 2.97
C ARG A 152 -15.54 -22.34 2.21
N LYS A 153 -14.80 -23.07 1.36
CA LYS A 153 -15.35 -24.24 0.65
C LYS A 153 -15.80 -25.35 1.60
N LYS A 154 -15.14 -25.49 2.75
CA LYS A 154 -15.44 -26.51 3.76
C LYS A 154 -16.45 -26.03 4.80
N CYS A 155 -16.71 -24.74 4.87
CA CYS A 155 -17.64 -24.14 5.82
C CYS A 155 -19.03 -23.98 5.19
N PRO A 156 -20.10 -24.48 5.83
CA PRO A 156 -21.47 -24.31 5.32
C PRO A 156 -22.04 -22.90 5.55
N ILE A 157 -21.28 -21.98 6.17
CA ILE A 157 -21.73 -20.63 6.52
C ILE A 157 -21.50 -19.69 5.33
N PRO A 158 -22.54 -19.02 4.81
CA PRO A 158 -22.39 -18.06 3.71
C PRO A 158 -21.60 -16.83 4.17
N VAL A 159 -20.55 -16.49 3.43
CA VAL A 159 -19.61 -15.40 3.76
C VAL A 159 -20.22 -14.01 3.54
N VAL A 160 -21.07 -13.89 2.53
CA VAL A 160 -21.77 -12.66 2.16
C VAL A 160 -23.25 -13.01 2.10
N VAL A 161 -24.05 -12.28 2.87
CA VAL A 161 -25.50 -12.38 2.78
C VAL A 161 -25.92 -11.48 1.62
N PHE A 162 -26.00 -12.04 0.42
CA PHE A 162 -26.63 -11.34 -0.69
C PHE A 162 -28.11 -11.14 -0.35
N LYS A 163 -28.62 -9.96 -0.65
CA LYS A 163 -30.04 -9.62 -0.52
C LYS A 163 -30.78 -9.98 -1.78
#